data_AF-A0A957I1N6-F1
#
_entry.id   AF-A0A957I1N6-F1
#
_cell.length_a   1.000
_cell.length_b   1.000
_cell.length_c   1.000
_cell.angle_alpha   90.00
_cell.angle_beta   90.00
_cell.angle_gamma   90.00
#
_symmetry.space_group_name_H-M   'P 1'
#
loop_
_entity.id
_entity.type
_entity.pdbx_description
1 polymer ?
#
loop_
_entity_poly.entity_id
_entity_poly.type
_entity_poly.pdbx_seq_one_letter_code
_entity_poly.pdbx_strand_id
1 'polypeptide(L)'
;MTMWNLRQKLQRAIQAVRGSRAQDEAAAAQVARLTALARMVAQTEEDDYGCGDVYELIDQYAESVLRGSDPTVIMPKVKKHLDQCRGCCEEYQILLQILQMEGDS
;
A
#
# COMPACT_ATOMS: atom_id res chain seq x y z
N MET A 1 35.11 55.66 0.70
CA MET A 1 34.08 55.21 -0.27
C MET A 1 34.28 53.74 -0.71
N THR A 2 34.61 52.81 0.19
CA THR A 2 34.93 51.39 -0.13
C THR A 2 34.31 50.37 0.84
N MET A 3 33.98 50.78 2.08
CA MET A 3 33.36 49.91 3.08
C MET A 3 31.89 49.54 2.77
N TRP A 4 31.12 50.45 2.14
CA TRP A 4 29.73 50.18 1.73
C TRP A 4 29.64 49.10 0.64
N ASN A 5 30.54 49.16 -0.34
CA ASN A 5 30.63 48.15 -1.42
C ASN A 5 31.06 46.78 -0.90
N LEU A 6 31.92 46.72 0.13
CA LEU A 6 32.37 45.46 0.71
C LEU A 6 31.26 44.77 1.52
N ARG A 7 30.53 45.53 2.35
CA ARG A 7 29.36 45.01 3.09
C ARG A 7 28.24 44.56 2.15
N GLN A 8 27.98 45.32 1.09
CA GLN A 8 26.98 44.96 0.07
C GLN A 8 27.39 43.70 -0.70
N LYS A 9 28.67 43.55 -1.06
CA LYS A 9 29.20 42.33 -1.69
C LYS A 9 29.07 41.11 -0.78
N LEU A 10 29.40 41.26 0.51
CA LEU A 10 29.27 40.21 1.51
C LEU A 10 27.80 39.81 1.72
N GLN A 11 26.89 40.78 1.82
CA GLN A 11 25.45 40.52 1.95
C GLN A 11 24.89 39.75 0.75
N ARG A 12 25.29 40.11 -0.48
CA ARG A 12 24.89 39.41 -1.70
C ARG A 12 25.43 37.98 -1.76
N ALA A 13 26.69 37.76 -1.37
CA ALA A 13 27.27 36.42 -1.30
C ALA A 13 26.54 35.54 -0.28
N ILE A 14 26.22 36.07 0.91
CA ILE A 14 25.44 35.34 1.93
C ILE A 14 24.03 35.02 1.41
N GLN A 15 23.37 35.95 0.74
CA GLN A 15 22.04 35.72 0.14
C GLN A 15 22.08 34.65 -0.96
N ALA A 16 23.11 34.65 -1.82
CA ALA A 16 23.27 33.66 -2.87
C ALA A 16 23.49 32.25 -2.30
N VAL A 17 24.37 32.11 -1.29
CA VAL A 17 24.62 30.82 -0.63
C VAL A 17 23.37 30.32 0.12
N ARG A 18 22.63 31.21 0.79
CA ARG A 18 21.34 30.86 1.42
C ARG A 18 20.29 30.43 0.40
N GLY A 19 20.22 31.09 -0.75
CA GLY A 19 19.34 30.72 -1.86
C GLY A 19 19.65 29.33 -2.40
N SER A 20 20.93 29.05 -2.67
CA SER A 20 21.38 27.72 -3.14
C SER A 20 21.01 26.63 -2.15
N ARG A 21 21.30 26.84 -0.85
CA ARG A 21 20.98 25.85 0.19
C ARG A 21 19.47 25.59 0.32
N ALA A 22 18.64 26.63 0.24
CA ALA A 22 17.19 26.48 0.26
C ALA A 22 16.66 25.72 -0.97
N GLN A 23 17.29 25.90 -2.13
CA GLN A 23 16.96 25.17 -3.36
C GLN A 23 17.33 23.68 -3.23
N ASP A 24 18.49 23.37 -2.66
CA ASP A 24 18.93 21.99 -2.42
C ASP A 24 18.01 21.27 -1.43
N GLU A 25 17.60 21.94 -0.34
CA GLU A 25 16.65 21.40 0.64
C GLU A 25 15.25 21.16 0.02
N ALA A 26 14.77 22.07 -0.84
CA ALA A 26 13.51 21.91 -1.55
C ALA A 26 13.56 20.74 -2.56
N ALA A 27 14.68 20.58 -3.27
CA ALA A 27 14.88 19.46 -4.20
C ALA A 27 14.91 18.12 -3.45
N ALA A 28 15.62 18.04 -2.32
CA ALA A 28 15.64 16.84 -1.49
C ALA A 28 14.25 16.47 -0.97
N ALA A 29 13.46 17.46 -0.51
CA ALA A 29 12.08 17.23 -0.08
C ALA A 29 11.18 16.75 -1.22
N GLN A 30 11.40 17.25 -2.44
CA GLN A 30 10.65 16.82 -3.62
C GLN A 30 10.97 15.37 -3.99
N VAL A 31 12.25 14.99 -4.00
CA VAL A 31 12.69 13.61 -4.24
C VAL A 31 12.08 12.67 -3.20
N ALA A 32 12.15 13.03 -1.91
CA ALA A 32 11.57 12.23 -0.83
C ALA A 32 10.06 11.99 -1.01
N ARG A 33 9.30 13.01 -1.45
CA ARG A 33 7.87 12.86 -1.78
C ARG A 33 7.65 11.90 -2.95
N LEU A 34 8.42 12.03 -4.03
CA LEU A 34 8.31 11.14 -5.19
C LEU A 34 8.66 9.69 -4.83
N THR A 35 9.68 9.48 -4.00
CA THR A 35 10.03 8.14 -3.49
C THR A 35 8.92 7.54 -2.63
N ALA A 36 8.26 8.33 -1.79
CA ALA A 36 7.13 7.87 -1.00
C ALA A 36 5.95 7.44 -1.89
N LEU A 37 5.61 8.23 -2.92
CA LEU A 37 4.58 7.88 -3.89
C LEU A 37 4.93 6.60 -4.67
N ALA A 38 6.17 6.49 -5.18
CA ALA A 38 6.63 5.30 -5.89
C ALA A 38 6.58 4.04 -5.02
N ARG A 39 6.89 4.16 -3.71
CA ARG A 39 6.76 3.03 -2.78
C ARG A 39 5.32 2.60 -2.56
N MET A 40 4.36 3.53 -2.54
CA MET A 40 2.94 3.17 -2.44
C MET A 40 2.44 2.47 -3.70
N VAL A 41 2.87 2.92 -4.88
CA VAL A 41 2.54 2.27 -6.16
C VAL A 41 3.25 0.91 -6.28
N ALA A 42 4.49 0.77 -5.82
CA ALA A 42 5.16 -0.53 -5.82
C ALA A 42 4.54 -1.55 -4.85
N GLN A 43 3.70 -1.10 -3.90
CA GLN A 43 2.94 -1.96 -3.00
C GLN A 43 1.59 -2.42 -3.60
N THR A 44 1.17 -1.86 -4.74
CA THR A 44 0.03 -2.40 -5.49
C THR A 44 0.59 -3.45 -6.45
N GLU A 45 0.38 -4.72 -6.14
CA GLU A 45 0.70 -5.81 -7.06
C GLU A 45 -0.37 -5.84 -8.17
N GLU A 46 0.04 -5.94 -9.44
CA GLU A 46 -0.87 -6.03 -10.60
C GLU A 46 -1.77 -7.27 -10.58
N ASP A 47 -1.52 -8.21 -9.67
CA ASP A 47 -2.10 -9.55 -9.63
C ASP A 47 -2.79 -9.84 -8.27
N ASP A 48 -3.26 -8.78 -7.60
CA ASP A 48 -4.12 -8.89 -6.42
C ASP A 48 -5.55 -9.23 -6.83
N TYR A 49 -6.13 -10.23 -6.17
CA TYR A 49 -7.53 -10.60 -6.40
C TYR A 49 -8.46 -9.45 -6.02
N GLY A 50 -9.30 -9.05 -6.98
CA GLY A 50 -10.47 -8.23 -6.72
C GLY A 50 -11.60 -9.07 -6.13
N CYS A 51 -12.71 -8.42 -5.78
CA CYS A 51 -13.88 -9.13 -5.25
C CYS A 51 -14.39 -10.20 -6.22
N GLY A 52 -14.35 -9.92 -7.54
CA GLY A 52 -14.79 -10.86 -8.58
C GLY A 52 -13.98 -12.16 -8.59
N ASP A 53 -12.64 -12.06 -8.56
CA ASP A 53 -11.76 -13.22 -8.53
C ASP A 53 -11.98 -14.06 -7.26
N VAL A 54 -12.24 -13.40 -6.12
CA VAL A 54 -12.56 -14.08 -4.87
C VAL A 54 -13.89 -14.80 -4.95
N TYR A 55 -14.94 -14.17 -5.50
CA TYR A 55 -16.26 -14.81 -5.61
C TYR A 55 -16.23 -16.10 -6.42
N GLU A 56 -15.40 -16.19 -7.46
CA GLU A 56 -15.24 -17.43 -8.24
C GLU A 56 -14.54 -18.57 -7.47
N LEU A 57 -13.81 -18.22 -6.41
CA LEU A 57 -12.92 -19.13 -5.68
C LEU A 57 -13.36 -19.38 -4.23
N ILE A 58 -14.30 -18.61 -3.70
CA ILE A 58 -14.69 -18.59 -2.28
C ILE A 58 -15.30 -19.93 -1.84
N ASP A 59 -16.01 -20.62 -2.74
CA ASP A 59 -16.59 -21.95 -2.50
C ASP A 59 -15.50 -23.00 -2.27
N GLN A 60 -14.51 -23.06 -3.17
CA GLN A 60 -13.38 -23.98 -3.07
C GLN A 60 -12.54 -23.71 -1.82
N TYR A 61 -12.39 -22.43 -1.47
CA TYR A 61 -11.72 -22.00 -0.25
C TYR A 61 -12.47 -22.49 1.00
N ALA A 62 -13.79 -22.27 1.07
CA ALA A 62 -14.64 -22.68 2.19
C ALA A 62 -14.69 -24.20 2.38
N GLU A 63 -14.89 -24.96 1.30
CA GLU A 63 -14.85 -26.42 1.35
C GLU A 63 -13.50 -26.95 1.83
N SER A 64 -12.40 -26.33 1.40
CA SER A 64 -11.06 -26.74 1.80
C SER A 64 -10.83 -26.54 3.30
N VAL A 65 -11.35 -25.44 3.88
CA VAL A 65 -11.37 -25.25 5.35
C VAL A 65 -12.16 -26.35 6.04
N LEU A 66 -13.34 -26.71 5.53
CA LEU A 66 -14.19 -27.74 6.15
C LEU A 66 -13.59 -29.13 6.11
N ARG A 67 -12.82 -29.45 5.06
CA ARG A 67 -12.05 -30.68 4.95
C ARG A 67 -10.84 -30.73 5.91
N GLY A 68 -10.59 -29.67 6.68
CA GLY A 68 -9.44 -29.55 7.58
C GLY A 68 -8.11 -29.28 6.86
N SER A 69 -8.16 -28.97 5.55
CA SER A 69 -7.00 -28.49 4.82
C SER A 69 -6.72 -27.04 5.17
N ASP A 70 -5.48 -26.58 4.99
CA ASP A 70 -5.11 -25.18 5.13
C ASP A 70 -5.09 -24.49 3.75
N PRO A 71 -6.21 -23.88 3.30
CA PRO A 71 -6.25 -23.20 2.02
C PRO A 71 -5.45 -21.89 2.03
N THR A 72 -4.94 -21.41 3.16
CA THR A 72 -4.08 -20.21 3.16
C THR A 72 -2.75 -20.46 2.46
N VAL A 73 -2.30 -21.72 2.41
CA VAL A 73 -1.08 -22.14 1.70
C VAL A 73 -1.32 -22.24 0.19
N ILE A 74 -2.49 -22.74 -0.22
CA ILE A 74 -2.80 -23.04 -1.62
C ILE A 74 -3.45 -21.83 -2.32
N MET A 75 -4.22 -21.03 -1.58
CA MET A 75 -4.98 -19.88 -2.05
C MET A 75 -4.68 -18.62 -1.20
N PRO A 76 -3.40 -18.22 -1.05
CA PRO A 76 -3.01 -17.10 -0.17
C PRO A 76 -3.64 -15.76 -0.57
N LYS A 77 -3.89 -15.55 -1.87
CA LYS A 77 -4.50 -14.31 -2.39
C LYS A 77 -5.97 -14.17 -1.99
N VAL A 78 -6.73 -15.27 -1.94
CA VAL A 78 -8.11 -15.25 -1.43
C VAL A 78 -8.10 -14.83 0.03
N LYS A 79 -7.21 -15.43 0.85
CA LYS A 79 -7.04 -15.05 2.25
C LYS A 79 -6.69 -13.57 2.42
N LYS A 80 -5.72 -13.07 1.65
CA LYS A 80 -5.31 -11.65 1.65
C LYS A 80 -6.50 -10.72 1.39
N HIS A 81 -7.34 -11.06 0.42
CA HIS A 81 -8.52 -10.25 0.10
C HIS A 81 -9.59 -10.33 1.21
N LEU A 82 -9.87 -11.51 1.76
CA LEU A 82 -10.82 -11.67 2.88
C LEU A 82 -10.40 -10.88 4.13
N ASP A 83 -9.10 -10.70 4.35
CA ASP A 83 -8.56 -9.87 5.44
C ASP A 83 -8.75 -8.36 5.22
N GLN A 84 -8.93 -7.93 3.97
CA GLN A 84 -8.99 -6.52 3.57
C GLN A 84 -10.41 -6.07 3.23
N CYS A 85 -11.24 -6.98 2.71
CA CYS A 85 -12.59 -6.69 2.23
C CYS A 85 -13.64 -7.28 3.17
N ARG A 86 -14.35 -6.39 3.88
CA ARG A 86 -15.41 -6.78 4.82
C ARG A 86 -16.56 -7.53 4.13
N GLY A 87 -16.97 -7.12 2.94
CA GLY A 87 -18.09 -7.75 2.22
C GLY A 87 -17.81 -9.20 1.87
N CYS A 88 -16.66 -9.48 1.24
CA CYS A 88 -16.26 -10.84 0.91
C CYS A 88 -16.05 -11.71 2.17
N CYS A 89 -15.59 -11.12 3.28
CA CYS A 89 -15.45 -11.83 4.55
C CYS A 89 -16.81 -12.24 5.15
N GLU A 90 -17.80 -11.34 5.13
CA GLU A 90 -19.15 -11.64 5.60
C GLU A 90 -19.79 -12.76 4.76
N GLU A 91 -19.68 -12.69 3.44
CA GLU A 91 -20.20 -13.74 2.54
C GLU A 91 -19.51 -15.09 2.76
N TYR A 92 -18.19 -15.10 2.91
CA TYR A 92 -17.43 -16.31 3.27
C TYR A 92 -17.92 -16.94 4.58
N GLN A 93 -18.16 -16.14 5.61
CA GLN A 93 -18.62 -16.64 6.90
C GLN A 93 -20.03 -17.22 6.81
N ILE A 94 -20.92 -16.58 6.05
CA ILE A 94 -22.27 -17.11 5.78
C ILE A 94 -22.17 -18.45 5.06
N LEU A 95 -21.35 -18.53 4.02
CA LEU A 95 -21.14 -19.75 3.26
C LEU A 95 -20.63 -20.90 4.17
N LEU A 96 -19.64 -20.62 5.02
CA LEU A 96 -19.16 -21.61 5.99
C LEU A 96 -20.26 -22.11 6.92
N GLN A 97 -21.13 -21.23 7.43
CA GLN A 97 -22.23 -21.62 8.30
C GLN A 97 -23.21 -22.55 7.58
N ILE A 98 -23.56 -22.24 6.33
CA ILE A 98 -24.46 -23.06 5.52
C ILE A 98 -23.85 -24.45 5.31
N LEU A 99 -22.60 -24.52 4.86
CA LEU A 99 -21.93 -25.78 4.57
C LEU A 99 -21.72 -26.64 5.84
N GLN A 100 -21.52 -26.02 7.01
CA GLN A 100 -21.46 -26.74 8.29
C GLN A 100 -22.80 -27.36 8.66
N MET A 101 -23.92 -26.67 8.40
CA MET A 101 -25.25 -27.22 8.64
C MET A 101 -25.57 -28.39 7.70
N GLU A 102 -25.08 -28.34 6.45
CA GLU A 102 -25.26 -29.43 5.48
C GLU A 102 -24.40 -30.66 5.80
N GLY A 103 -23.21 -30.47 6.38
CA GLY A 103 -22.28 -31.56 6.72
C GLY A 103 -22.62 -32.34 8.00
N ASP A 104 -23.53 -31.84 8.83
CA ASP A 104 -23.94 -32.43 10.12
C ASP A 104 -25.32 -33.12 10.05
N SER A 105 -25.86 -33.32 8.83
CA SER A 105 -27.10 -34.08 8.53
C SER A 105 -26.80 -35.44 7.90
#